data_AF-A0A2N5GFI8-F1
#
_entry.id   AF-A0A2N5GFI8-F1
#
_cell.length_a   1.000
_cell.length_b   1.000
_cell.length_c   1.000
_cell.angle_alpha   90.00
_cell.angle_beta   90.00
_cell.angle_gamma   90.00
#
_symmetry.space_group_name_H-M   'P 1'
#
loop_
_entity.id
_entity.type
_entity.pdbx_description
1 polymer ?
#
loop_
_entity_poly.entity_id
_entity_poly.type
_entity_poly.pdbx_seq_one_letter_code
_entity_poly.pdbx_strand_id
1 'polypeptide(L)' 'MQNKLYAKDVAAYPSYFCATRDDPAPLFTADAFFDGQIKQISLEGYQGNWVVLFFYPSDFTFV' A
#
# COMPACT_ATOMS: atom_id res chain seq x y z
N MET A 1 -21.49 0.15 -8.60
CA MET A 1 -20.76 -0.50 -7.51
C MET A 1 -19.32 -0.64 -7.98
N GLN A 2 -18.45 0.33 -7.70
CA GLN A 2 -17.05 0.23 -8.12
C GLN A 2 -16.39 -0.96 -7.40
N ASN A 3 -15.83 -1.90 -8.16
CA ASN A 3 -15.01 -2.98 -7.63
C ASN A 3 -13.75 -2.37 -6.99
N LYS A 4 -13.67 -2.42 -5.66
CA LYS A 4 -12.46 -2.05 -4.93
C LYS A 4 -11.34 -3.04 -5.28
N LEU A 5 -10.17 -2.53 -5.67
CA LEU A 5 -8.98 -3.33 -5.91
C LEU A 5 -8.17 -3.40 -4.62
N TYR A 6 -7.87 -4.59 -4.10
CA TYR A 6 -6.99 -4.74 -2.93
C TYR A 6 -5.60 -5.25 -3.32
N ALA A 7 -4.59 -4.85 -2.56
CA ALA A 7 -3.20 -5.28 -2.78
C ALA A 7 -3.01 -6.81 -2.71
N LYS A 8 -3.83 -7.50 -1.90
CA LYS A 8 -3.84 -8.98 -1.84
C LYS A 8 -4.33 -9.63 -3.14
N ASP A 9 -5.26 -8.98 -3.85
CA ASP A 9 -5.80 -9.48 -5.11
C ASP A 9 -4.73 -9.35 -6.18
N VAL A 10 -4.00 -8.23 -6.16
CA VAL A 10 -2.83 -7.97 -7.00
C VAL A 10 -1.72 -8.99 -6.78
N ALA A 11 -1.40 -9.30 -5.53
CA ALA A 11 -0.33 -10.24 -5.19
C ALA A 11 -0.64 -11.70 -5.60
N ALA A 12 -1.92 -12.06 -5.69
CA ALA A 12 -2.36 -13.39 -6.08
C ALA A 12 -2.42 -13.59 -7.61
N TYR A 13 -2.26 -12.53 -8.40
CA TYR A 13 -2.32 -12.63 -9.86
C TYR A 13 -1.07 -13.32 -10.42
N PRO A 14 -1.20 -14.16 -11.46
CA PRO A 14 -0.08 -14.89 -12.06
C PRO A 14 0.90 -13.98 -12.83
N SER A 15 0.51 -12.73 -13.11
CA SER A 15 1.31 -11.74 -13.81
C SER A 15 1.64 -10.56 -12.90
N TYR A 16 2.77 -9.89 -13.16
CA TYR A 16 3.12 -8.64 -12.49
C TYR A 16 2.03 -7.59 -12.64
N PHE A 17 1.81 -6.82 -11.58
CA PHE A 17 0.96 -5.64 -11.62
C PHE A 17 1.78 -4.40 -11.99
N CYS A 18 1.29 -3.69 -13.00
CA CYS A 18 1.89 -2.47 -13.50
C CYS A 18 0.88 -1.34 -13.32
N ALA A 19 1.04 -0.53 -12.28
CA ALA A 19 0.18 0.63 -12.05
C ALA A 19 0.41 1.72 -13.11
N THR A 20 -0.68 2.29 -13.61
CA THR A 20 -0.68 3.48 -14.47
C THR A 20 -1.35 4.65 -13.76
N ARG A 21 -1.25 5.86 -14.33
CA ARG A 21 -1.74 7.10 -13.72
C ARG A 21 -3.25 7.09 -13.41
N ASP A 22 -4.03 6.42 -14.25
CA ASP A 22 -5.50 6.43 -14.17
C ASP A 22 -6.05 5.25 -13.36
N ASP A 23 -5.19 4.33 -12.92
CA ASP A 23 -5.61 3.19 -12.11
C ASP A 23 -5.92 3.64 -10.67
N PRO A 24 -6.99 3.10 -10.05
CA PRO A 24 -7.18 3.28 -8.62
C PRO A 24 -6.05 2.59 -7.86
N ALA A 25 -5.48 3.29 -6.87
CA ALA A 25 -4.47 2.71 -6.00
C ALA A 25 -5.01 1.45 -5.29
N PRO A 26 -4.29 0.31 -5.32
CA PRO A 26 -4.71 -0.89 -4.62
C PRO A 26 -4.80 -0.64 -3.11
N LEU A 27 -5.98 -0.90 -2.54
CA LEU A 27 -6.24 -0.73 -1.13
C LEU A 27 -5.43 -1.75 -0.32
N PHE A 28 -4.80 -1.27 0.74
CA PHE A 28 -4.09 -2.11 1.71
C PHE A 28 -4.42 -1.68 3.13
N THR A 29 -4.23 -2.63 4.04
CA THR A 29 -4.17 -2.43 5.48
C THR A 29 -2.87 -3.07 5.96
N ALA A 30 -2.12 -2.38 6.79
CA ALA A 30 -0.85 -2.87 7.33
C ALA A 30 -0.62 -2.31 8.74
N ASP A 31 0.18 -3.02 9.51
CA ASP A 31 0.71 -2.51 10.76
C ASP A 31 1.88 -1.58 10.45
N ALA A 32 1.84 -0.37 11.00
CA ALA A 32 2.86 0.65 10.84
C ALA A 32 3.37 1.10 12.21
N PHE A 33 4.68 1.34 12.31
CA PHE A 33 5.27 1.98 13.48
C PHE A 33 5.12 3.50 13.34
N PHE A 34 4.34 4.11 14.22
CA PHE A 34 4.05 5.55 14.21
C PHE A 34 3.96 6.08 15.64
N ASP A 35 4.72 7.13 15.95
CA ASP A 35 4.82 7.74 17.28
C ASP A 35 5.12 6.73 18.41
N GLY A 36 6.11 5.86 18.19
CA GLY A 36 6.56 4.91 19.22
C GLY A 36 5.64 3.70 19.43
N GLN A 37 4.60 3.53 18.61
CA GLN A 37 3.62 2.46 18.75
C GLN A 37 3.33 1.81 17.40
N ILE A 38 2.92 0.54 17.43
CA ILE A 38 2.37 -0.14 16.26
C ILE A 38 0.90 0.23 16.14
N LYS A 39 0.50 0.78 14.99
CA LYS A 39 -0.88 1.12 14.66
C LYS A 39 -1.27 0.46 13.35
N GLN A 40 -2.49 -0.06 13.30
CA GLN A 40 -3.05 -0.51 12.04
C GLN A 40 -3.46 0.72 11.21
N ILE A 41 -2.94 0.81 9.99
CA ILE A 41 -3.28 1.86 9.03
C ILE A 41 -3.97 1.25 7.81
N SER A 42 -4.81 2.03 7.13
CA SER A 42 -5.40 1.64 5.86
C SER A 42 -5.32 2.79 4.86
N LEU A 43 -5.14 2.47 3.57
CA LEU A 43 -5.11 3.50 2.52
C LEU A 43 -6.43 4.28 2.44
N GLU A 44 -7.56 3.59 2.71
CA GLU A 44 -8.88 4.24 2.76
C GLU A 44 -8.97 5.31 3.84
N GLY A 45 -8.26 5.16 4.97
CA GLY A 45 -8.21 6.16 6.03
C GLY A 45 -7.56 7.49 5.64
N TYR A 46 -6.86 7.53 4.49
CA TYR A 46 -6.21 8.73 3.97
C TYR A 46 -6.97 9.42 2.83
N GLN A 47 -8.19 8.97 2.49
CA GLN A 47 -9.00 9.63 1.45
C GLN A 47 -9.15 11.14 1.70
N GLY A 48 -9.04 11.92 0.63
CA GLY A 48 -9.04 13.40 0.70
C GLY A 48 -7.67 14.03 0.95
N ASN A 49 -6.64 13.23 1.24
CA ASN A 49 -5.26 13.70 1.37
C ASN A 49 -4.41 13.22 0.19
N TRP A 50 -3.34 13.96 -0.11
CA TRP A 50 -2.26 13.45 -0.95
C TRP A 50 -1.43 12.43 -0.17
N VAL A 51 -1.17 11.28 -0.79
CA VAL A 51 -0.39 10.19 -0.19
C VAL A 51 0.77 9.85 -1.10
N VAL A 52 1.96 9.71 -0.52
CA VAL A 52 3.14 9.16 -1.18
C VAL A 52 3.44 7.81 -0.53
N LEU A 53 3.42 6.75 -1.32
CA LEU A 53 3.83 5.41 -0.90
C LEU A 53 5.18 5.09 -1.54
N PHE A 54 6.16 4.76 -0.71
CA PHE A 54 7.52 4.44 -1.14
C PHE A 54 7.91 3.07 -0.59
N PHE A 55 8.49 2.23 -1.46
CA PHE A 55 8.99 0.91 -1.09
C PHE A 55 10.51 0.97 -1.05
N TYR A 56 11.08 0.47 0.04
CA TYR A 56 12.52 0.25 0.17
C TYR A 56 12.77 -1.21 0.59
N PRO A 57 13.95 -1.78 0.26
CA PRO A 57 14.15 -3.23 0.33
C PRO A 57 14.34 -3.80 1.75
N SER A 58 15.02 -3.10 2.65
CA SER A 58 15.31 -3.59 4.01
C SER A 58 15.79 -2.45 4.92
N ASP A 59 15.50 -2.55 6.22
CA ASP A 59 15.92 -1.59 7.25
C ASP A 59 17.43 -1.61 7.49
N PHE A 60 18.03 -2.80 7.46
CA PHE A 60 19.47 -3.00 7.68
C PHE A 60 20.10 -3.60 6.44
N THR A 61 21.10 -2.91 5.91
CA THR A 61 21.97 -3.39 4.84
C THR A 61 23.39 -3.57 5.38
N PHE A 62 24.18 -4.44 4.74
CA PHE A 62 25.60 -4.57 5.09
C PHE A 62 26.33 -3.24 4.82
N VAL A 63 27.17 -2.82 5.75
CA VAL A 63 28.09 -1.67 5.66
C VAL A 63 29.53 -2.17 5.74
#